data_AF-A0A6I1JP40-F1
#
_entry.id   AF-A0A6I1JP40-F1
#
_cell.length_a   1.000
_cell.length_b   1.000
_cell.length_c   1.000
_cell.angle_alpha   90.00
_cell.angle_beta   90.00
_cell.angle_gamma   90.00
#
_symmetry.space_group_name_H-M   'P 1'
#
loop_
_entity.id
_entity.type
_entity.pdbx_description
1 polymer ?
#
loop_
_entity_poly.entity_id
_entity_poly.type
_entity_poly.pdbx_seq_one_letter_code
_entity_poly.pdbx_strand_id
1 'polypeptide(L)' 'MATPLVSVRNVSKHFGEGEARVDALTDVSLDVMAG' A
#
# COMPACT_ATOMS: atom_id res chain seq x y z
N MET A 1 -8.82 18.51 12.43
CA MET A 1 -7.84 18.01 11.45
C MET A 1 -8.59 17.58 10.20
N ALA A 2 -8.03 17.82 9.01
CA ALA A 2 -8.68 17.43 7.76
C ALA A 2 -8.74 15.89 7.66
N THR A 3 -9.87 15.35 7.19
CA THR A 3 -10.04 13.91 6.97
C THR A 3 -9.41 13.54 5.61
N PRO A 4 -8.58 12.48 5.51
CA PRO A 4 -8.01 12.08 4.24
C PRO A 4 -9.11 11.64 3.25
N LEU A 5 -8.91 11.95 1.97
CA LEU A 5 -9.82 11.52 0.90
C LEU A 5 -9.71 10.03 0.65
N VAL A 6 -8.48 9.50 0.75
CA VAL A 6 -8.20 8.07 0.63
C VAL A 6 -7.28 7.67 1.77
N SER A 7 -7.63 6.59 2.45
CA SER A 7 -6.81 6.01 3.51
C SER A 7 -6.54 4.55 3.19
N VAL A 8 -5.26 4.23 3.04
CA VAL A 8 -4.76 2.86 2.82
C VAL A 8 -3.98 2.45 4.05
N ARG A 9 -4.24 1.25 4.56
CA ARG A 9 -3.65 0.73 5.79
C ARG A 9 -3.16 -0.69 5.59
N ASN A 10 -1.91 -0.92 5.99
CA ASN A 10 -1.29 -2.24 6.09
C ASN A 10 -1.37 -3.08 4.81
N VAL A 11 -1.24 -2.43 3.66
CA VAL A 11 -1.35 -3.13 2.38
C VAL A 11 -0.02 -3.75 2.02
N SER A 12 -0.06 -5.06 1.79
CA SER A 12 1.03 -5.82 1.23
C SER A 12 0.59 -6.45 -0.08
N LYS A 13 1.48 -6.50 -1.07
CA LYS A 13 1.20 -7.08 -2.38
C LYS A 13 2.46 -7.71 -2.93
N HIS A 14 2.32 -8.93 -3.41
CA HIS A 14 3.37 -9.62 -4.16
C HIS A 14 2.86 -10.10 -5.52
N PHE A 15 3.79 -10.32 -6.43
CA PHE A 15 3.55 -10.91 -7.73
C PHE A 15 4.57 -12.02 -8.00
N GLY A 16 4.23 -12.98 -8.85
CA GLY A 16 5.07 -14.16 -9.12
C GLY A 16 5.05 -15.19 -7.98
N GLU A 17 5.70 -16.33 -8.23
CA GLU A 17 5.78 -17.48 -7.32
C GLU A 17 7.21 -18.04 -7.26
N GLY A 18 7.53 -18.75 -6.19
CA GLY A 18 8.85 -19.34 -5.98
C GLY A 18 9.97 -18.30 -6.04
N GLU A 19 11.02 -18.58 -6.80
CA GLU A 19 12.17 -17.68 -6.99
C GLU A 19 11.84 -16.42 -7.79
N ALA A 20 10.75 -16.44 -8.58
CA ALA A 20 10.30 -15.28 -9.35
C ALA A 20 9.35 -14.36 -8.56
N ARG A 21 9.13 -14.64 -7.27
CA ARG A 21 8.27 -13.81 -6.40
C ARG A 21 8.92 -12.45 -6.13
N VAL A 22 8.14 -11.40 -6.26
CA VAL A 22 8.51 -10.01 -5.94
C VAL A 22 7.48 -9.41 -4.99
N ASP A 23 7.96 -8.84 -3.89
CA ASP A 23 7.14 -8.07 -2.95
C ASP A 23 7.04 -6.62 -3.43
N ALA A 24 5.95 -6.29 -4.13
CA ALA A 24 5.69 -4.97 -4.68
C ALA A 24 5.29 -3.94 -3.62
N LEU A 25 4.59 -4.38 -2.58
CA LEU A 25 4.25 -3.56 -1.41
C LEU A 25 4.46 -4.40 -0.15
N THR A 26 5.10 -3.83 0.86
CA THR A 26 5.33 -4.45 2.16
C THR A 26 4.82 -3.52 3.26
N ASP A 27 3.74 -3.91 3.92
CA ASP A 27 3.08 -3.20 5.03
C ASP A 27 2.94 -1.67 4.82
N VAL A 28 2.45 -1.29 3.64
CA VAL A 28 2.35 0.12 3.26
C VAL A 28 1.08 0.74 3.83
N SER A 29 1.23 1.88 4.49
CA SER A 29 0.14 2.74 4.93
C SER A 29 0.33 4.15 4.37
N LEU A 30 -0.74 4.72 3.80
CA LEU A 30 -0.72 6.03 3.14
C LEU A 30 -2.06 6.74 3.32
N ASP A 31 -2.00 8.05 3.54
CA ASP A 31 -3.14 8.95 3.45
C ASP A 31 -2.96 9.91 2.27
N VAL A 32 -4.02 10.09 1.49
CA VAL A 32 -4.10 11.07 0.42
C VAL A 32 -5.02 12.20 0.87
N MET A 33 -4.46 13.40 0.98
CA MET A 33 -5.17 14.61 1.41
C MET A 33 -5.80 15.33 0.21
N ALA A 34 -6.81 16.16 0.46
CA ALA A 34 -7.30 17.11 -0.53
C ALA A 34 -6.22 18.14 -0.86
N GLY A 35 -6.14 18.56 -2.13
CA GLY A 35 -5.20 19.57 -2.63
C GLY A 35 -5.63 20.99 -2.32
#